data_AF-A0A7C5NNC9-F1
#
_entry.id   AF-A0A7C5NNC9-F1
#
_cell.length_a   1.000
_cell.length_b   1.000
_cell.length_c   1.000
_cell.angle_alpha   90.00
_cell.angle_beta   90.00
_cell.angle_gamma   90.00
#
_symmetry.space_group_name_H-M   'P 1'
#
loop_
_entity.id
_entity.type
_entity.pdbx_description
1 polymer ?
#
loop_
_entity_poly.entity_id
_entity_poly.type
_entity_poly.pdbx_seq_one_letter_code
_entity_poly.pdbx_strand_id
1 'polypeptide(L)' 'MDAIKYITSLAKAARKAGAKIAVSSGEMRNAALVACAAAIRESRSTIQQANELDLEAARSADLPAAMIKRLVLDDSRIEA' A
#
# COMPACT_ATOMS: atom_id res chain seq x y z
N MET A 1 16.52 15.45 -5.37
CA MET A 1 16.04 14.40 -6.30
C MET A 1 15.58 15.07 -7.57
N ASP A 2 15.94 14.55 -8.73
CA ASP A 2 15.34 14.97 -10.01
C ASP A 2 13.98 14.26 -10.15
N ALA A 3 12.90 14.99 -9.89
CA ALA A 3 11.54 14.48 -9.93
C ALA A 3 11.17 13.97 -11.33
N ILE A 4 11.64 14.61 -12.41
CA ILE A 4 11.36 14.19 -13.79
C ILE A 4 12.02 12.84 -14.05
N LYS A 5 13.28 12.69 -13.66
CA LYS A 5 14.01 11.42 -13.82
C LYS A 5 13.37 10.29 -13.00
N TYR A 6 12.95 10.57 -11.76
CA TYR A 6 12.27 9.60 -10.91
C TYR A 6 10.92 9.14 -11.48
N ILE A 7 10.06 10.09 -11.85
CA ILE A 7 8.75 9.77 -12.42
C ILE A 7 8.91 9.02 -13.76
N THR A 8 9.88 9.42 -14.58
CA THR A 8 10.16 8.75 -15.86
C THR A 8 10.58 7.29 -15.66
N SER A 9 11.44 7.00 -14.67
CA SER A 9 11.86 5.62 -14.41
C SER A 9 10.71 4.78 -13.86
N LEU A 10 9.91 5.34 -12.94
CA LEU A 10 8.73 4.69 -12.38
C LEU A 10 7.71 4.34 -13.48
N ALA A 11 7.41 5.28 -14.39
CA ALA A 11 6.50 5.07 -15.50
C ALA A 11 6.97 3.97 -16.47
N LYS A 12 8.29 3.95 -16.79
CA LYS A 12 8.88 2.89 -17.62
C LYS A 12 8.76 1.51 -16.97
N ALA A 13 9.02 1.43 -15.66
CA ALA A 13 8.88 0.18 -14.90
C ALA A 13 7.43 -0.30 -14.88
N ALA A 14 6.48 0.60 -14.61
CA ALA A 14 5.05 0.30 -14.62
C ALA A 14 4.58 -0.21 -15.99
N ARG A 15 5.01 0.42 -17.10
CA ARG A 15 4.66 -0.03 -18.45
C ARG A 15 5.17 -1.45 -18.75
N LYS A 16 6.39 -1.76 -18.34
CA LYS A 16 6.97 -3.11 -18.49
C LYS A 16 6.22 -4.16 -17.66
N ALA A 17 5.84 -3.82 -16.42
CA ALA A 17 5.07 -4.71 -15.56
C ALA A 17 3.64 -4.93 -16.09
N GLY A 18 2.98 -3.86 -16.57
CA GLY A 18 1.63 -3.93 -17.13
C GLY A 18 1.52 -4.90 -18.31
N ALA A 19 2.51 -4.92 -19.20
CA ALA A 19 2.55 -5.89 -20.30
C ALA A 19 2.55 -7.35 -19.82
N LYS A 20 3.22 -7.66 -18.69
CA LYS A 20 3.22 -9.01 -18.10
C LYS A 20 1.88 -9.36 -17.47
N ILE A 21 1.25 -8.41 -16.77
CA ILE A 21 -0.06 -8.62 -16.16
C ILE A 21 -1.12 -8.83 -17.24
N ALA A 22 -1.06 -8.08 -18.34
CA ALA A 22 -2.02 -8.17 -19.45
C ALA A 22 -2.11 -9.56 -20.07
N VAL A 23 -1.00 -10.32 -20.09
CA VAL A 23 -0.94 -11.68 -20.65
C VAL A 23 -1.02 -12.79 -19.59
N SER A 24 -1.21 -12.45 -18.30
CA SER A 24 -1.38 -13.43 -17.23
C SER A 24 -2.75 -14.13 -17.30
N SER A 25 -2.86 -15.33 -16.73
CA SER A 25 -4.16 -16.00 -16.61
C SER A 25 -5.01 -15.41 -15.47
N GLY A 26 -6.32 -15.66 -15.51
CA GLY A 26 -7.21 -15.29 -14.40
C GLY A 26 -6.82 -15.98 -13.09
N GLU A 27 -6.43 -17.24 -13.15
CA GLU A 27 -5.97 -18.03 -12.00
C GLU A 27 -4.74 -17.42 -11.34
N MET A 28 -3.73 -17.04 -12.12
CA MET A 28 -2.52 -16.39 -11.60
C MET A 28 -2.84 -15.09 -10.88
N ARG A 29 -3.76 -14.28 -11.44
CA ARG A 29 -4.17 -13.02 -10.80
C ARG A 29 -4.92 -13.27 -9.49
N ASN A 30 -5.83 -14.23 -9.48
CA ASN A 30 -6.58 -14.60 -8.27
C ASN A 30 -5.64 -15.14 -7.18
N ALA A 31 -4.70 -16.02 -7.53
CA ALA A 31 -3.70 -16.53 -6.60
C ALA A 31 -2.83 -15.41 -6.02
N ALA A 32 -2.43 -14.44 -6.84
CA ALA A 32 -1.67 -13.29 -6.37
C ALA A 32 -2.47 -12.43 -5.37
N LEU A 33 -3.75 -12.18 -5.63
CA LEU A 33 -4.62 -11.43 -4.70
C LEU A 33 -4.78 -12.14 -3.36
N VAL A 34 -5.00 -13.46 -3.38
CA VAL A 34 -5.10 -14.27 -2.14
C VAL A 34 -3.78 -14.24 -1.37
N ALA A 35 -2.64 -14.37 -2.06
CA ALA A 35 -1.33 -14.29 -1.43
C ALA A 35 -1.06 -12.90 -0.83
N CYS A 36 -1.43 -11.81 -1.52
CA CYS A 36 -1.33 -10.46 -0.97
C CYS A 36 -2.18 -10.30 0.30
N ALA A 37 -3.42 -10.80 0.31
CA ALA A 37 -4.28 -10.73 1.48
C ALA A 37 -3.69 -11.52 2.67
N ALA A 38 -3.14 -12.71 2.42
CA ALA A 38 -2.44 -13.48 3.46
C ALA A 38 -1.23 -12.74 4.01
N ALA A 39 -0.38 -12.17 3.13
CA ALA A 39 0.81 -11.43 3.54
C ALA A 39 0.48 -10.18 4.35
N ILE A 40 -0.60 -9.46 4.02
CA ILE A 40 -1.09 -8.32 4.80
C ILE A 40 -1.46 -8.76 6.22
N ARG A 41 -2.24 -9.84 6.35
CA ARG A 41 -2.66 -10.36 7.66
C ARG A 41 -1.49 -10.86 8.49
N GLU A 42 -0.55 -11.57 7.88
CA GLU A 42 0.68 -12.03 8.54
C GLU A 42 1.55 -10.86 9.02
N SER A 43 1.58 -9.77 8.24
CA SER A 43 2.36 -8.57 8.55
C SER A 43 1.61 -7.55 9.43
N ARG A 44 0.47 -7.92 10.03
CA ARG A 44 -0.42 -7.02 10.78
C ARG A 44 0.33 -6.13 11.76
N SER A 45 1.15 -6.72 12.64
CA SER A 45 1.84 -5.96 13.68
C SER A 45 2.83 -4.96 13.10
N THR A 46 3.55 -5.35 12.04
CA THR A 46 4.49 -4.47 11.32
C THR A 46 3.76 -3.30 10.67
N ILE A 47 2.62 -3.55 10.03
CA ILE A 47 1.81 -2.50 9.39
C ILE A 47 1.28 -1.52 10.44
N GLN A 48 0.77 -2.02 11.57
CA GLN A 48 0.25 -1.18 12.67
C GLN A 48 1.35 -0.32 13.30
N GLN A 49 2.54 -0.90 13.54
CA GLN A 49 3.68 -0.16 14.06
C GLN A 49 4.11 0.97 13.12
N ALA A 50 4.15 0.71 11.81
CA ALA A 50 4.44 1.74 10.82
C ALA A 50 3.34 2.83 10.79
N ASN A 51 2.08 2.42 10.84
CA ASN A 51 0.96 3.37 10.85
C ASN A 51 0.93 4.25 12.10
N GLU A 52 1.36 3.76 13.27
CA GLU A 52 1.43 4.61 14.47
C GLU A 52 2.45 5.74 14.30
N LEU A 53 3.56 5.51 13.59
CA LEU A 53 4.51 6.58 13.25
C LEU A 53 3.87 7.63 12.34
N ASP A 54 3.05 7.20 11.37
CA ASP A 54 2.30 8.10 10.50
C ASP A 54 1.23 8.89 11.28
N LEU A 55 0.55 8.24 12.22
CA LEU A 55 -0.46 8.88 13.08
C LEU A 55 0.18 9.92 13.99
N GLU A 56 1.36 9.64 14.54
CA GLU A 56 2.08 10.60 15.38
C GLU A 56 2.56 11.80 14.56
N ALA A 57 3.06 11.58 13.35
CA ALA A 57 3.40 12.65 12.42
C ALA A 57 2.17 13.48 12.03
N ALA A 58 1.03 12.85 11.81
CA ALA A 58 -0.22 13.52 11.50
C ALA A 58 -0.75 14.37 12.66
N ARG A 59 -0.66 13.87 13.90
CA ARG A 59 -0.99 14.63 15.12
C ARG A 59 -0.07 15.83 15.28
N SER A 60 1.23 15.63 15.09
CA SER A 60 2.25 16.69 15.17
C SER A 60 2.08 17.78 14.09
N ALA A 61 1.46 17.44 12.96
CA ALA A 61 1.17 18.36 11.87
C ALA A 61 -0.26 18.96 11.94
N ASP A 62 -0.95 18.81 13.08
CA ASP A 62 -2.30 19.34 13.34
C ASP A 62 -3.33 18.94 12.27
N LEU A 63 -3.23 17.72 11.72
CA LEU A 63 -4.21 17.25 10.74
C LEU A 63 -5.62 17.16 11.36
N PRO A 64 -6.68 17.49 10.60
CA PRO A 64 -8.05 17.35 11.09
C PRO A 64 -8.36 15.94 11.57
N ALA A 65 -9.10 15.81 12.67
CA ALA A 65 -9.45 14.51 13.27
C ALA A 65 -10.12 13.55 12.27
N ALA A 66 -10.91 14.05 11.33
CA ALA A 66 -11.52 13.25 10.27
C ALA A 66 -10.50 12.63 9.30
N MET A 67 -9.38 13.31 9.03
CA MET A 67 -8.27 12.77 8.24
C MET A 67 -7.49 11.72 9.03
N ILE A 68 -7.18 12.00 10.31
CA ILE A 68 -6.50 11.04 11.20
C ILE A 68 -7.34 9.75 11.30
N LYS A 69 -8.67 9.84 11.49
CA LYS A 69 -9.56 8.68 11.51
C LYS A 69 -9.51 7.85 10.23
N ARG A 70 -9.27 8.46 9.07
CA ARG A 70 -9.10 7.75 7.79
C ARG A 70 -7.73 7.09 7.67
N LEU A 71 -6.72 7.62 8.35
CA LEU A 71 -5.35 7.13 8.35
C LEU A 71 -5.13 5.93 9.28
N VAL A 72 -5.93 5.77 10.34
CA VAL A 72 -5.83 4.64 11.28
C VAL A 72 -6.00 3.31 10.55
N LEU A 73 -5.07 2.37 10.78
CA LEU A 73 -5.12 0.98 10.35
C LEU A 73 -5.26 0.05 11.57
N ASP A 74 -6.50 -0.15 12.01
CA ASP A 74 -6.85 -1.09 13.09
C ASP A 74 -7.03 -2.53 12.57
N ASP A 75 -7.23 -3.47 13.50
CA ASP A 75 -7.46 -4.89 13.16
C ASP A 75 -8.63 -5.10 12.20
N SER A 76 -9.71 -4.34 12.36
CA SER A 76 -10.89 -4.45 11.49
C SER A 76 -10.57 -4.03 10.06
N ARG A 77 -9.69 -3.04 9.89
CA ARG A 77 -9.27 -2.54 8.56
C ARG A 77 -8.24 -3.42 7.89
N ILE A 78 -7.40 -4.10 8.66
CA ILE A 78 -6.42 -5.06 8.12
C ILE A 78 -7.10 -6.36 7.69
N GLU A 79 -8.20 -6.74 8.34
CA GLU A 79 -8.93 -7.97 8.02
C GLU A 79 -9.97 -7.85 6.89
N ALA A 80 -10.52 -6.66 6.67
CA ALA A 80 -11.53 -6.36 5.64
C ALA A 80 -11.03 -6.59 4.21
#